data_AF-A0A538R6S8-F1
#
_entry.id   AF-A0A538R6S8-F1
#
_cell.length_a   1.000
_cell.length_b   1.000
_cell.length_c   1.000
_cell.angle_alpha   90.00
_cell.angle_beta   90.00
_cell.angle_gamma   90.00
#
_symmetry.space_group_name_H-M   'P 1'
#
loop_
_entity.id
_entity.type
_entity.pdbx_description
1 polymer ?
#
loop_
_entity_poly.entity_id
_entity_poly.type
_entity_poly.pdbx_seq_one_letter_code
_entity_poly.pdbx_strand_id
1 'polypeptide(L)' 'MGATDSRSSFNALLPEQFGKYSLLGHLATGGMAEVWLARQLGMQGFEKIVVIKRARPELS' A
#
# COMPACT_ATOMS: atom_id res chain seq x y z
N MET A 1 -20.35 -27.87 -8.36
CA MET A 1 -21.47 -26.93 -8.09
C MET A 1 -21.04 -26.08 -6.90
N GLY A 2 -20.77 -24.79 -7.12
CA GLY A 2 -20.61 -23.75 -6.09
C GLY A 2 -19.53 -23.92 -5.03
N ALA A 3 -18.24 -23.80 -5.38
CA ALA A 3 -17.23 -23.42 -4.40
C ALA A 3 -17.37 -21.92 -4.12
N THR A 4 -18.26 -21.57 -3.19
CA THR A 4 -18.27 -20.29 -2.50
C THR A 4 -17.05 -20.23 -1.60
N ASP A 5 -15.92 -19.77 -2.14
CA ASP A 5 -14.79 -19.38 -1.31
C ASP A 5 -14.79 -17.86 -1.24
N SER A 6 -15.49 -17.37 -0.22
CA SER A 6 -15.62 -15.99 0.23
C SER A 6 -14.26 -15.42 0.66
N ARG A 7 -13.30 -15.32 -0.25
CA ARG A 7 -12.03 -14.60 -0.08
C ARG A 7 -12.16 -13.11 -0.41
N SER A 8 -13.34 -12.53 -0.25
CA SER A 8 -13.49 -11.10 -0.02
C SER A 8 -13.11 -10.79 1.44
N SER A 9 -11.93 -11.24 1.86
CA SER A 9 -11.39 -10.99 3.18
C SER A 9 -11.20 -9.49 3.36
N PHE A 10 -11.78 -8.97 4.43
CA PHE A 10 -11.83 -7.58 4.93
C PHE A 10 -10.46 -6.87 5.09
N ASN A 11 -9.57 -6.95 4.11
CA ASN A 11 -8.23 -6.38 4.17
C ASN A 11 -8.19 -4.88 3.84
N ALA A 12 -9.36 -4.26 3.58
CA ALA A 12 -9.48 -2.84 3.25
C ALA A 12 -9.60 -1.91 4.47
N LEU A 13 -9.58 -2.44 5.70
CA LEU A 13 -9.80 -1.64 6.92
C LEU A 13 -8.51 -1.28 7.68
N LEU A 14 -7.37 -1.89 7.35
CA LEU A 14 -6.09 -1.55 7.94
C LEU A 14 -5.15 -0.97 6.87
N PRO A 15 -4.31 0.03 7.20
CA PRO A 15 -3.29 0.53 6.29
C PRO A 15 -2.42 -0.63 5.78
N GLU A 16 -2.27 -0.77 4.46
CA GLU A 16 -1.38 -1.77 3.89
C GLU A 16 0.06 -1.44 4.30
N GLN A 17 0.78 -2.39 4.90
CA GLN A 17 2.14 -2.15 5.38
C GLN A 17 3.16 -2.41 4.27
N PHE A 18 4.00 -1.42 3.97
CA PHE A 18 5.11 -1.52 3.03
C PHE A 18 6.43 -1.27 3.77
N GLY A 19 7.06 -2.34 4.27
CA GLY A 19 8.25 -2.24 5.12
C GLY A 19 7.98 -1.38 6.36
N LYS A 20 8.73 -0.30 6.55
CA LYS A 20 8.55 0.66 7.67
C LYS A 20 7.46 1.71 7.43
N TYR A 21 6.72 1.62 6.34
CA TYR A 21 5.72 2.59 5.93
C TYR A 21 4.32 1.99 5.96
N SER A 22 3.35 2.73 6.48
CA SER A 22 1.93 2.37 6.37
C SER A 22 1.32 3.14 5.19
N LEU A 23 0.86 2.43 4.17
CA LEU A 23 0.19 3.03 3.01
C LEU A 23 -1.18 3.57 3.45
N LEU A 24 -1.38 4.85 3.21
CA LEU A 24 -2.60 5.57 3.59
C LEU A 24 -3.59 5.65 2.42
N GLY A 25 -3.09 5.63 1.19
CA GLY A 25 -3.94 5.65 0.01
C GLY A 25 -3.14 5.68 -1.29
N HIS A 26 -3.77 5.16 -2.35
CA HIS A 26 -3.23 5.24 -3.71
C HIS A 26 -3.42 6.66 -4.26
N LEU A 27 -2.39 7.21 -4.89
CA LEU A 27 -2.43 8.54 -5.49
C LEU A 27 -2.56 8.48 -7.01
N ALA A 28 -1.74 7.66 -7.67
CA ALA A 28 -1.72 7.59 -9.13
C ALA A 28 -1.05 6.31 -9.62
N THR A 29 -1.48 5.84 -10.80
CA THR A 29 -0.82 4.78 -11.54
C THR A 29 -0.23 5.37 -12.82
N GLY A 30 1.05 5.09 -13.08
CA GLY A 30 1.71 5.41 -14.34
C GLY A 30 2.13 4.15 -15.09
N GLY A 31 2.80 4.33 -16.24
CA GLY A 31 3.27 3.21 -17.05
C GLY A 31 4.23 2.29 -16.29
N MET A 32 5.22 2.86 -15.60
CA MET A 32 6.30 2.11 -14.95
C MET A 32 6.09 1.81 -13.48
N ALA A 33 5.23 2.58 -12.81
CA ALA A 33 5.11 2.56 -11.36
C ALA A 33 3.75 3.07 -10.90
N GLU A 34 3.40 2.67 -9.69
CA GLU A 34 2.30 3.21 -8.89
C GLU A 34 2.84 4.13 -7.79
N VAL A 35 2.04 5.11 -7.40
CA VAL A 35 2.40 6.16 -6.43
C VAL A 35 1.39 6.14 -5.29
N TRP A 36 1.91 6.09 -4.07
CA TRP A 36 1.12 5.96 -2.84
C TRP A 36 1.48 7.06 -1.83
N LEU A 37 0.47 7.54 -1.12
CA LEU A 37 0.65 8.30 0.11
C LEU A 37 0.91 7.32 1.24
N ALA A 38 1.93 7.56 2.05
CA ALA A 38 2.25 6.71 3.18
C ALA A 38 2.69 7.51 4.39
N ARG A 39 2.62 6.87 5.55
CA ARG A 39 3.18 7.35 6.80
C ARG A 39 4.39 6.51 7.17
N GLN A 40 5.50 7.17 7.48
CA GLN A 40 6.62 6.55 8.18
C GLN A 40 6.54 6.86 9.67
N LEU A 41 6.61 5.83 10.51
CA LEU A 41 6.80 5.99 11.95
C LEU A 41 8.31 6.12 12.25
N GLY A 42 8.66 7.14 13.04
CA GLY A 42 9.99 7.42 13.55
C GLY A 42 10.07 7.19 15.07
N MET A 43 11.23 7.52 15.64
CA MET A 43 11.43 7.42 17.09
C MET A 43 10.60 8.47 17.84
N GLN A 44 10.26 8.17 19.09
CA GLN A 44 9.58 9.10 20.02
C GLN A 44 8.25 9.67 19.48
N GLY A 45 7.49 8.88 18.71
CA GLY A 45 6.18 9.30 18.20
C GLY A 45 6.24 10.25 17.01
N PHE A 46 7.43 10.49 16.43
CA PHE A 46 7.55 11.26 15.20
C PHE A 46 6.88 10.52 14.03
N GLU A 47 6.00 11.19 13.31
CA GLU A 47 5.40 10.67 12.08
C GLU A 47 5.79 11.57 10.90
N LYS A 48 6.12 10.94 9.76
CA LYS A 48 6.38 11.66 8.51
C LYS A 48 5.46 11.15 7.41
N ILE A 49 4.75 12.08 6.76
CA ILE A 49 4.03 11.80 5.52
C ILE A 49 5.03 11.76 4.37
N VAL A 50 5.00 10.69 3.60
CA VAL A 50 5.90 10.43 2.48
C VAL A 50 5.13 9.90 1.28
N VAL A 51 5.77 9.95 0.12
CA VAL A 51 5.26 9.32 -1.11
C VAL A 51 6.13 8.12 -1.45
N ILE A 52 5.50 7.00 -1.80
CA ILE A 52 6.18 5.78 -2.22
C ILE A 52 5.89 5.56 -3.71
N LYS A 53 6.94 5.40 -4.50
CA LYS A 53 6.87 5.01 -5.91
C LYS A 53 7.27 3.53 -6.03
N ARG A 54 6.31 2.66 -6.30
CA ARG A 54 6.52 1.21 -6.44
C ARG A 54 6.55 0.84 -7.92
N ALA A 55 7.65 0.24 -8.36
CA ALA A 55 7.77 -0.25 -9.73
C ALA A 55 6.84 -1.46 -9.97
N ARG A 56 6.24 -1.54 -11.15
CA ARG A 56 5.38 -2.67 -11.52
C ARG A 56 6.23 -3.88 -11.90
N PRO A 57 5.94 -5.08 -11.36
CA PRO A 57 6.72 -6.30 -11.66
C PRO A 57 6.64 -6.72 -13.13
N GLU A 58 5.63 -6.26 -13.87
CA GLU A 58 5.39 -6.58 -15.29
C GLU A 58 6.39 -5.93 -16.27
N LEU A 59 7.30 -5.09 -15.78
CA LEU A 59 8.28 -4.35 -16.60
C LEU A 59 9.74 -4.64 -16.23
N SER A 60 9.99 -5.75 -15.50
CA SER A 60 11.34 -6.17 -15.07
C SER A 60 11.96 -7.16 -16.05
#